data_AF-Q2F5J6-F1
#
_entry.id   AF-Q2F5J6-F1
#
_cell.length_a   1.000
_cell.length_b   1.000
_cell.length_c   1.000
_cell.angle_alpha   90.00
_cell.angle_beta   90.00
_cell.angle_gamma   90.00
#
_symmetry.space_group_name_H-M   'P 1'
#
loop_
_entity.id
_entity.type
_entity.pdbx_description
1 polymer ?
#
loop_
_entity_poly.entity_id
_entity_poly.type
_entity_poly.pdbx_seq_one_letter_code
_entity_poly.pdbx_strand_id
1 'polypeptide(L)'
;MAEKPADYLSTNGFESKTPFLIGVAGGTASGKSTVCQRIMEKLGQQHKEHTERRVVCISQDSFYRSLTAPERLRAERGQFNFDHPDAFDDKKLLATLKDILAGKKVEIPEYDYISNSIRYQLARRVPRDIMERGRDLEQVLNQYMNFVKPAFEEFCLPTKKFADVIIPRGADNLVAIDLIVQHISDYLKKNPSEVLLTGGSSISDSPQRSSKGGRPH
;
A
#
# COMPACT_ATOMS: atom_id res chain seq x y z
N MET A 1 20.01 -10.19 -14.69
CA MET A 1 18.80 -9.98 -13.88
C MET A 1 19.25 -10.02 -12.43
N ALA A 2 19.02 -8.96 -11.65
CA ALA A 2 19.40 -8.99 -10.23
C ALA A 2 18.44 -9.94 -9.49
N GLU A 3 18.99 -10.91 -8.75
CA GLU A 3 18.19 -11.85 -7.97
C GLU A 3 17.37 -11.10 -6.90
N LYS A 4 16.08 -11.44 -6.79
CA LYS A 4 15.20 -10.92 -5.75
C LYS A 4 15.60 -11.59 -4.41
N PRO A 5 15.84 -10.84 -3.32
CA PRO A 5 16.13 -11.43 -2.01
C PRO A 5 15.01 -12.36 -1.56
N ALA A 6 15.35 -13.50 -0.93
CA ALA A 6 14.41 -14.55 -0.52
C ALA A 6 13.29 -14.05 0.42
N ASP A 7 13.55 -12.98 1.17
CA ASP A 7 12.64 -12.43 2.19
C ASP A 7 11.36 -11.78 1.61
N TYR A 8 11.29 -11.54 0.29
CA TYR A 8 10.10 -10.96 -0.36
C TYR A 8 8.93 -11.96 -0.50
N LEU A 9 9.19 -13.27 -0.46
CA LEU A 9 8.16 -14.28 -0.69
C LEU A 9 7.30 -14.57 0.54
N SER A 10 7.73 -14.17 1.74
CA SER A 10 7.04 -14.48 3.00
C SER A 10 6.15 -13.37 3.55
N THR A 11 6.04 -12.21 2.88
CA THR A 11 5.32 -11.04 3.44
C THR A 11 3.83 -11.03 3.17
N ASN A 12 3.33 -11.76 2.17
CA ASN A 12 1.90 -11.88 1.89
C ASN A 12 1.44 -13.28 2.32
N GLY A 13 0.93 -13.37 3.56
CA GLY A 13 0.53 -14.61 4.20
C GLY A 13 -0.59 -15.33 3.43
N PHE A 14 -0.37 -16.59 3.09
CA PHE A 14 -1.41 -17.54 2.69
C PHE A 14 -2.26 -18.04 3.89
N GLU A 15 -2.01 -17.51 5.09
CA GLU A 15 -2.77 -17.81 6.31
C GLU A 15 -3.87 -16.77 6.55
N SER A 16 -5.04 -17.24 6.97
CA SER A 16 -6.36 -16.60 6.83
C SER A 16 -6.62 -15.31 7.62
N LYS A 17 -5.58 -14.66 8.18
CA LYS A 17 -5.70 -13.42 8.96
C LYS A 17 -4.71 -12.31 8.58
N THR A 18 -3.78 -12.54 7.66
CA THR A 18 -2.79 -11.52 7.28
C THR A 18 -3.39 -10.60 6.20
N PRO A 19 -3.31 -9.26 6.35
CA PRO A 19 -3.66 -8.34 5.28
C PRO A 19 -2.80 -8.55 4.03
N PHE A 20 -3.38 -8.36 2.85
CA PHE A 20 -2.64 -8.41 1.59
C PHE A 20 -2.10 -7.02 1.22
N LEU A 21 -0.78 -6.90 1.08
CA LEU A 21 -0.13 -5.63 0.76
C LEU A 21 0.19 -5.53 -0.73
N ILE A 22 -0.27 -4.45 -1.37
CA ILE A 22 0.04 -4.10 -2.76
C ILE A 22 0.86 -2.81 -2.77
N GLY A 23 2.12 -2.89 -3.20
CA GLY A 23 2.97 -1.73 -3.43
C GLY A 23 2.71 -1.10 -4.80
N VAL A 24 2.44 0.21 -4.85
CA VAL A 24 2.25 0.96 -6.10
C VAL A 24 3.32 2.05 -6.20
N ALA A 25 4.34 1.80 -7.04
CA ALA A 25 5.48 2.70 -7.24
C ALA A 25 5.50 3.32 -8.64
N GLY A 26 6.34 4.34 -8.86
CA GLY A 26 6.46 5.08 -10.12
C GLY A 26 6.81 6.55 -9.91
N GLY A 27 7.16 7.25 -10.98
CA GLY A 27 7.57 8.66 -10.92
C GLY A 27 6.47 9.62 -10.49
N THR A 28 6.85 10.84 -10.10
CA THR A 28 5.91 11.93 -9.84
C THR A 28 5.03 12.17 -11.05
N ALA A 29 3.74 12.43 -10.82
CA ALA A 29 2.69 12.57 -11.84
C ALA A 29 2.45 11.36 -12.77
N SER A 30 3.02 10.17 -12.50
CA SER A 30 2.78 8.97 -13.33
C SER A 30 1.37 8.36 -13.19
N GLY A 31 0.51 8.94 -12.35
CA GLY A 31 -0.87 8.50 -12.14
C GLY A 31 -1.11 7.50 -11.00
N LYS A 32 -0.10 7.21 -10.15
CA LYS A 32 -0.21 6.26 -9.02
C LYS A 32 -1.44 6.53 -8.13
N SER A 33 -1.54 7.76 -7.61
CA SER A 33 -2.61 8.16 -6.70
C SER A 33 -3.97 8.07 -7.39
N THR A 34 -4.05 8.40 -8.68
CA THR A 34 -5.27 8.30 -9.48
C THR A 34 -5.66 6.85 -9.74
N VAL A 35 -4.70 5.94 -9.99
CA VAL A 35 -4.95 4.49 -10.10
C VAL A 35 -5.51 3.94 -8.80
N CYS A 36 -4.85 4.22 -7.66
CA CYS A 36 -5.33 3.80 -6.34
C CYS A 36 -6.73 4.35 -6.05
N GLN A 37 -6.99 5.61 -6.40
CA GLN A 37 -8.31 6.24 -6.24
C GLN A 37 -9.39 5.48 -7.03
N ARG A 38 -9.14 5.18 -8.31
CA ARG A 38 -10.09 4.44 -9.17
C ARG A 38 -10.34 3.02 -8.67
N ILE A 39 -9.31 2.33 -8.15
CA ILE A 39 -9.47 1.01 -7.53
C ILE A 39 -10.41 1.09 -6.32
N MET A 40 -10.20 2.08 -5.43
CA MET A 40 -11.03 2.29 -4.25
C MET A 40 -12.48 2.65 -4.60
N GLU A 41 -12.69 3.42 -5.67
CA GLU A 41 -14.02 3.75 -6.22
C GLU A 41 -14.73 2.50 -6.72
N LYS A 42 -14.08 1.71 -7.58
CA LYS A 42 -14.65 0.48 -8.16
C LYS A 42 -14.94 -0.59 -7.10
N LEU A 43 -14.18 -0.64 -6.00
CA LEU A 43 -14.41 -1.54 -4.87
C LEU A 43 -15.47 -1.02 -3.86
N GLY A 44 -16.05 0.16 -4.11
CA GLY A 44 -17.06 0.77 -3.24
C GLY A 44 -16.54 1.11 -1.83
N GLN A 45 -15.23 1.36 -1.67
CA GLN A 45 -14.61 1.62 -0.37
C GLN A 45 -14.57 3.11 -0.01
N GLN A 46 -14.67 4.00 -1.01
CA GLN A 46 -14.57 5.46 -0.83
C GLN A 46 -15.61 6.01 0.14
N HIS A 47 -16.85 5.50 0.09
CA HIS A 47 -17.97 5.98 0.89
C HIS A 47 -18.18 5.22 2.20
N LYS A 48 -17.34 4.21 2.48
CA LYS A 48 -17.43 3.45 3.73
C LYS A 48 -16.74 4.20 4.86
N GLU A 49 -17.33 4.08 6.05
CA GLU A 49 -16.72 4.51 7.30
C GLU A 49 -15.39 3.79 7.54
N HIS A 50 -14.49 4.44 8.27
CA HIS A 50 -13.13 3.91 8.47
C HIS A 50 -13.10 2.53 9.15
N THR A 51 -14.08 2.24 10.00
CA THR A 51 -14.23 0.96 10.70
C THR A 51 -14.75 -0.17 9.81
N GLU A 52 -15.34 0.15 8.65
CA GLU A 52 -15.97 -0.82 7.74
C GLU A 52 -15.14 -1.06 6.46
N ARG A 53 -14.06 -0.30 6.28
CA ARG A 53 -13.17 -0.46 5.12
C ARG A 53 -12.36 -1.75 5.24
N ARG A 54 -12.41 -2.55 4.18
CA ARG A 54 -11.55 -3.74 4.03
C ARG A 54 -10.33 -3.48 3.17
N VAL A 55 -10.30 -2.35 2.48
CA VAL A 55 -9.17 -1.88 1.67
C VAL A 55 -8.86 -0.46 2.08
N VAL A 56 -7.59 -0.15 2.27
CA VAL A 56 -7.10 1.16 2.67
C VAL A 56 -5.90 1.52 1.79
N CYS A 57 -5.83 2.78 1.37
CA CYS A 57 -4.64 3.31 0.70
C CYS A 57 -3.81 4.13 1.69
N ILE A 58 -2.51 3.84 1.73
CA ILE A 58 -1.52 4.56 2.53
C ILE A 58 -0.52 5.19 1.56
N SER A 59 -0.28 6.50 1.69
CA SER A 59 0.68 7.21 0.86
C SER A 59 2.04 7.28 1.55
N GLN A 60 3.13 7.10 0.80
CA GLN A 60 4.49 7.32 1.32
C GLN A 60 4.69 8.78 1.75
N ASP A 61 3.99 9.70 1.10
CA ASP A 61 3.96 11.14 1.41
C ASP A 61 3.57 11.44 2.88
N SER A 62 2.78 10.56 3.52
CA SER A 62 2.44 10.70 4.94
C SER A 62 3.67 10.57 5.84
N PHE A 63 4.75 9.94 5.35
CA PHE A 63 5.94 9.57 6.10
C PHE A 63 7.14 10.44 5.75
N TYR A 64 6.94 11.66 5.26
CA TYR A 64 8.02 12.66 5.28
C TYR A 64 8.49 12.90 6.71
N ARG A 65 9.81 13.00 6.88
CA ARG A 65 10.38 13.36 8.17
C ARG A 65 10.16 14.84 8.47
N SER A 66 10.16 15.19 9.75
CA SER A 66 10.22 16.59 10.15
C SER A 66 11.54 17.21 9.71
N LEU A 67 11.46 18.42 9.16
CA LEU A 67 12.62 19.17 8.73
C LEU A 67 13.26 19.95 9.90
N THR A 68 14.59 20.00 9.93
CA THR A 68 15.34 20.90 10.81
C THR A 68 15.11 22.36 10.42
N ALA A 69 15.44 23.34 11.29
CA ALA A 69 15.28 24.76 10.96
C ALA A 69 16.03 25.19 9.68
N PRO A 70 17.29 24.78 9.44
CA PRO A 70 17.97 25.07 8.17
C PRO A 70 17.30 24.41 6.95
N GLU A 71 16.73 23.22 7.10
CA GLU A 71 16.03 22.52 6.02
C GLU A 71 14.69 23.17 5.68
N ARG A 72 13.96 23.65 6.69
CA ARG A 72 12.72 24.41 6.48
C ARG A 72 12.96 25.67 5.67
N LEU A 73 14.01 26.44 6.00
CA LEU A 73 14.39 27.62 5.23
C LEU A 73 14.75 27.27 3.76
N ARG A 74 15.39 26.11 3.53
CA ARG A 74 15.64 25.63 2.16
C ARG A 74 14.35 25.22 1.46
N ALA A 75 13.45 24.53 2.15
CA ALA A 75 12.17 24.09 1.60
C ALA A 75 11.27 25.28 1.21
N GLU A 76 11.19 26.32 2.04
CA GLU A 76 10.47 27.57 1.76
C GLU A 76 10.99 28.26 0.49
N ARG A 77 12.30 28.12 0.20
CA ARG A 77 12.94 28.64 -1.01
C ARG A 77 12.85 27.70 -2.21
N GLY A 78 12.21 26.54 -2.08
CA GLY A 78 12.17 25.50 -3.12
C GLY A 78 13.51 24.78 -3.36
N GLN A 79 14.43 24.88 -2.41
CA GLN A 79 15.81 24.34 -2.47
C GLN A 79 16.00 23.07 -1.63
N PHE A 80 14.91 22.41 -1.25
CA PHE A 80 14.96 21.12 -0.56
C PHE A 80 14.45 20.01 -1.47
N ASN A 81 15.19 18.90 -1.54
CA ASN A 81 14.83 17.77 -2.37
C ASN A 81 13.89 16.81 -1.62
N PHE A 82 12.59 16.91 -1.88
CA PHE A 82 11.58 16.02 -1.31
C PHE A 82 11.52 14.64 -1.98
N ASP A 83 12.11 14.48 -3.18
CA ASP A 83 12.13 13.19 -3.89
C ASP A 83 13.35 12.33 -3.51
N HIS A 84 14.26 12.85 -2.68
CA HIS A 84 15.39 12.08 -2.17
C HIS A 84 14.95 11.10 -1.06
N PRO A 85 15.47 9.86 -1.00
CA PRO A 85 15.14 8.89 0.04
C PRO A 85 15.24 9.44 1.47
N ASP A 86 16.27 10.23 1.77
CA ASP A 86 16.47 10.87 3.08
C ASP A 86 15.37 11.86 3.50
N ALA A 87 14.46 12.27 2.60
CA ALA A 87 13.29 13.07 2.97
C ALA A 87 12.24 12.25 3.72
N PHE A 88 12.28 10.92 3.64
CA PHE A 88 11.30 10.01 4.22
C PHE A 88 11.79 9.41 5.55
N ASP A 89 10.86 9.16 6.46
CA ASP A 89 11.07 8.35 7.65
C ASP A 89 10.77 6.88 7.33
N ASP A 90 11.68 6.24 6.60
CA ASP A 90 11.56 4.85 6.15
C ASP A 90 11.45 3.87 7.33
N LYS A 91 12.07 4.20 8.45
CA LYS A 91 11.99 3.39 9.68
C LYS A 91 10.56 3.36 10.20
N LYS A 92 9.91 4.53 10.26
CA LYS A 92 8.51 4.64 10.68
C LYS A 92 7.58 3.98 9.68
N LEU A 93 7.78 4.20 8.37
CA LEU A 93 6.99 3.52 7.33
C LEU A 93 7.08 2.00 7.47
N LEU A 94 8.29 1.45 7.58
CA LEU A 94 8.51 0.02 7.74
C LEU A 94 7.86 -0.53 9.02
N ALA A 95 8.00 0.18 10.14
CA ALA A 95 7.36 -0.21 11.39
C ALA A 95 5.82 -0.22 11.28
N THR A 96 5.23 0.82 10.69
CA THR A 96 3.79 0.91 10.45
C THR A 96 3.30 -0.23 9.55
N LEU A 97 4.00 -0.53 8.44
CA LEU A 97 3.63 -1.62 7.54
C LEU A 97 3.72 -2.99 8.23
N LYS A 98 4.76 -3.22 9.06
CA LYS A 98 4.88 -4.44 9.86
C LYS A 98 3.73 -4.60 10.85
N ASP A 99 3.35 -3.52 11.53
CA ASP A 99 2.23 -3.55 12.48
C ASP A 99 0.89 -3.80 11.77
N ILE A 100 0.68 -3.23 10.57
CA ILE A 100 -0.49 -3.53 9.74
C ILE A 100 -0.52 -5.02 9.37
N LEU A 101 0.58 -5.57 8.88
CA LEU A 101 0.66 -6.99 8.51
C LEU A 101 0.43 -7.91 9.71
N ALA A 102 0.80 -7.48 10.92
CA ALA A 102 0.50 -8.18 12.17
C ALA A 102 -0.96 -7.99 12.66
N GLY A 103 -1.81 -7.27 11.93
CA GLY A 103 -3.20 -7.01 12.30
C GLY A 103 -3.38 -6.01 13.44
N LYS A 104 -2.33 -5.24 13.78
CA LYS A 104 -2.41 -4.22 14.84
C LYS A 104 -3.05 -2.95 14.28
N LYS A 105 -3.83 -2.27 15.12
CA LYS A 105 -4.33 -0.94 14.82
C LYS A 105 -3.14 0.04 14.80
N VAL A 106 -3.01 0.81 13.72
CA VAL A 106 -1.97 1.82 13.55
C VAL A 106 -2.59 3.19 13.30
N GLU A 107 -1.84 4.25 13.63
CA GLU A 107 -2.16 5.62 13.25
C GLU A 107 -1.23 6.06 12.12
N ILE A 108 -1.82 6.49 11.01
CA ILE A 108 -1.07 7.01 9.88
C ILE A 108 -0.84 8.51 10.10
N PRO A 109 0.42 8.99 10.04
CA PRO A 109 0.71 10.42 10.15
C PRO A 109 0.08 11.23 9.02
N GLU A 110 -0.31 12.47 9.32
CA GLU A 110 -0.63 13.48 8.31
C GLU A 110 0.57 14.44 8.20
N TYR A 111 1.13 14.57 7.00
CA TYR A 111 2.22 15.53 6.77
C TYR A 111 1.64 16.87 6.31
N ASP A 112 1.96 17.93 7.04
CA ASP A 112 1.57 19.30 6.70
C ASP A 112 2.66 19.93 5.81
N TYR A 113 2.35 20.08 4.53
CA TYR A 113 3.23 20.70 3.53
C TYR A 113 3.43 22.21 3.70
N ILE A 114 2.61 22.86 4.53
CA ILE A 114 2.76 24.29 4.83
C ILE A 114 3.77 24.46 5.96
N SER A 115 3.62 23.69 7.05
CA SER A 115 4.52 23.78 8.21
C SER A 115 5.74 22.84 8.13
N ASN A 116 5.81 21.98 7.10
CA ASN A 116 6.83 20.94 6.93
C ASN A 116 7.02 20.07 8.18
N SER A 117 5.90 19.64 8.76
CA SER A 117 5.87 18.90 10.03
C SER A 117 4.77 17.85 10.07
N ILE A 118 5.00 16.79 10.83
CA ILE A 118 4.00 15.74 11.07
C ILE A 118 2.93 16.24 12.06
N ARG A 119 1.65 16.11 11.68
CA ARG A 119 0.49 16.27 12.56
C ARG A 119 -0.11 14.90 12.89
N TYR A 120 -0.49 14.71 14.15
CA TYR A 120 -1.20 13.52 14.63
C TYR A 120 -2.58 13.94 15.14
N GLN A 121 -3.56 14.15 14.24
CA GLN A 121 -4.99 14.18 14.57
C GLN A 121 -5.88 14.38 13.31
N LEU A 122 -7.00 13.64 13.29
CA LEU A 122 -8.15 13.66 12.37
C LEU A 122 -8.38 14.98 11.62
N ALA A 123 -7.94 15.10 10.37
CA ALA A 123 -8.42 16.18 9.51
C ALA A 123 -8.47 15.81 8.02
N ARG A 124 -9.69 15.94 7.49
CA ARG A 124 -10.10 15.86 6.09
C ARG A 124 -9.06 16.36 5.08
N ARG A 125 -8.87 15.54 4.04
CA ARG A 125 -8.15 15.83 2.79
C ARG A 125 -8.40 17.26 2.29
N VAL A 126 -7.39 18.11 2.42
CA VAL A 126 -7.31 19.37 1.67
C VAL A 126 -6.92 19.05 0.22
N PRO A 127 -7.55 19.68 -0.78
CA PRO A 127 -7.35 19.32 -2.18
C PRO A 127 -5.92 19.63 -2.60
N ARG A 128 -5.21 18.57 -2.99
CA ARG A 128 -4.27 18.47 -4.12
C ARG A 128 -3.74 19.84 -4.59
N ASP A 129 -2.69 20.30 -3.93
CA ASP A 129 -1.68 21.36 -4.17
C ASP A 129 -1.55 22.15 -5.50
N ILE A 130 -2.57 22.25 -6.37
CA ILE A 130 -2.42 22.79 -7.72
C ILE A 130 -3.65 23.59 -8.14
N MET A 131 -3.94 24.69 -7.44
CA MET A 131 -4.60 25.79 -8.16
C MET A 131 -4.15 27.20 -7.77
N GLU A 132 -3.66 27.47 -6.55
CA GLU A 132 -3.38 28.88 -6.16
C GLU A 132 -2.17 29.06 -5.23
N ARG A 133 -1.02 28.43 -5.51
CA ARG A 133 0.23 28.78 -4.77
C ARG A 133 1.01 29.95 -5.38
N GLY A 134 0.53 30.58 -6.47
CA GLY A 134 1.19 31.74 -7.07
C GLY A 134 2.68 31.50 -7.40
N ARG A 135 3.07 30.25 -7.69
CA ARG A 135 4.45 29.90 -8.01
C ARG A 135 4.72 30.23 -9.46
N ASP A 136 5.80 30.95 -9.68
CA ASP A 136 6.29 31.29 -11.00
C ASP A 136 6.66 30.01 -11.77
N LEU A 137 6.31 29.96 -13.06
CA LEU A 137 6.56 28.80 -13.91
C LEU A 137 8.04 28.43 -13.93
N GLU A 138 8.91 29.44 -13.93
CA GLU A 138 10.35 29.27 -13.88
C GLU A 138 10.81 28.53 -12.61
N GLN A 139 10.21 28.83 -11.46
CA GLN A 139 10.52 28.14 -10.19
C GLN A 139 10.07 26.68 -10.21
N VAL A 140 8.91 26.38 -10.79
CA VAL A 140 8.41 25.00 -10.92
C VAL A 140 9.33 24.19 -11.83
N LEU A 141 9.72 24.75 -12.97
CA LEU A 141 10.63 24.10 -13.91
C LEU A 141 12.02 23.90 -13.31
N ASN A 142 12.56 24.90 -12.61
CA ASN A 142 13.83 24.78 -11.91
C ASN A 142 13.79 23.69 -10.83
N GLN A 143 12.72 23.61 -10.04
CA GLN A 143 12.56 22.54 -9.06
C GLN A 143 12.52 21.16 -9.73
N TYR A 144 11.78 21.03 -10.83
CA TYR A 144 11.69 19.77 -11.57
C TYR A 144 13.04 19.33 -12.15
N MET A 145 13.75 20.24 -12.83
CA MET A 145 15.02 19.93 -13.49
C MET A 145 16.14 19.63 -12.51
N ASN A 146 16.19 20.32 -11.37
CA ASN A 146 17.29 20.19 -10.41
C ASN A 146 17.08 19.11 -9.35
N PHE A 147 15.83 18.76 -9.03
CA PHE A 147 15.52 17.81 -7.95
C PHE A 147 14.71 16.63 -8.43
N VAL A 148 13.52 16.86 -9.00
CA VAL A 148 12.56 15.77 -9.29
C VAL A 148 13.10 14.81 -10.35
N LYS A 149 13.59 15.33 -11.48
CA LYS A 149 14.09 14.49 -12.57
C LYS A 149 15.34 13.69 -12.16
N PRO A 150 16.41 14.29 -11.60
CA PRO A 150 17.56 13.54 -11.13
C PRO A 150 17.20 12.48 -10.09
N ALA A 151 16.40 12.84 -9.08
CA ALA A 151 15.98 11.89 -8.04
C ALA A 151 15.15 10.73 -8.61
N PHE A 152 14.28 11.01 -9.60
CA PHE A 152 13.55 9.96 -10.29
C PHE A 152 14.48 9.00 -11.03
N GLU A 153 15.44 9.51 -11.80
CA GLU A 153 16.35 8.69 -12.59
C GLU A 153 17.30 7.87 -11.69
N GLU A 154 17.75 8.45 -10.59
CA GLU A 154 18.69 7.84 -9.65
C GLU A 154 18.02 6.82 -8.71
N PHE A 155 16.87 7.17 -8.12
CA PHE A 155 16.26 6.39 -7.05
C PHE A 155 15.02 5.63 -7.50
N CYS A 156 14.12 6.26 -8.26
CA CYS A 156 12.82 5.65 -8.59
C CYS A 156 12.90 4.70 -9.79
N LEU A 157 13.52 5.11 -10.89
CA LEU A 157 13.57 4.34 -12.14
C LEU A 157 14.23 2.96 -11.97
N PRO A 158 15.33 2.80 -11.21
CA PRO A 158 15.94 1.49 -11.00
C PRO A 158 15.02 0.52 -10.25
N THR A 159 14.06 1.01 -9.45
CA THR A 159 13.12 0.14 -8.73
C THR A 159 12.09 -0.55 -9.64
N LYS A 160 11.92 -0.07 -10.87
CA LYS A 160 11.01 -0.67 -11.87
C LYS A 160 11.29 -2.16 -12.09
N LYS A 161 12.55 -2.60 -11.95
CA LYS A 161 12.96 -4.00 -12.10
C LYS A 161 12.38 -4.94 -11.03
N PHE A 162 11.92 -4.40 -9.90
CA PHE A 162 11.32 -5.17 -8.83
C PHE A 162 9.80 -5.35 -8.99
N ALA A 163 9.18 -4.61 -9.91
CA ALA A 163 7.74 -4.69 -10.14
C ALA A 163 7.34 -6.05 -10.72
N ASP A 164 6.32 -6.66 -10.13
CA ASP A 164 5.70 -7.88 -10.67
C ASP A 164 4.76 -7.56 -11.85
N VAL A 165 4.13 -6.39 -11.82
CA VAL A 165 3.21 -5.91 -12.87
C VAL A 165 3.54 -4.45 -13.21
N ILE A 166 3.58 -4.12 -14.51
CA ILE A 166 3.74 -2.75 -15.00
C ILE A 166 2.43 -2.30 -15.65
N ILE A 167 1.87 -1.19 -15.16
CA ILE A 167 0.65 -0.58 -15.72
C ILE A 167 1.04 0.60 -16.61
N PRO A 168 1.03 0.47 -17.95
CA PRO A 168 1.25 1.60 -18.83
C PRO A 168 0.05 2.56 -18.79
N ARG A 169 0.28 3.84 -19.07
CA ARG A 169 -0.74 4.92 -19.12
C ARG A 169 -1.49 5.19 -17.81
N GLY A 170 -1.04 4.60 -16.71
CA GLY A 170 -1.57 4.88 -15.37
C GLY A 170 -3.09 4.72 -15.29
N ALA A 171 -3.77 5.80 -14.90
CA ALA A 171 -5.20 5.78 -14.65
C ALA A 171 -6.02 5.43 -15.91
N ASP A 172 -5.58 5.85 -17.09
CA ASP A 172 -6.33 5.68 -18.34
C ASP A 172 -6.38 4.22 -18.81
N ASN A 173 -5.56 3.36 -18.22
CA ASN A 173 -5.58 1.93 -18.48
C ASN A 173 -6.65 1.22 -17.64
N LEU A 174 -7.92 1.42 -18.03
CA LEU A 174 -9.07 0.84 -17.34
C LEU A 174 -9.01 -0.69 -17.26
N VAL A 175 -8.50 -1.36 -18.31
CA VAL A 175 -8.35 -2.83 -18.34
C VAL A 175 -7.41 -3.31 -17.23
N ALA A 176 -6.26 -2.66 -17.05
CA ALA A 176 -5.33 -3.03 -15.98
C ALA A 176 -5.91 -2.76 -14.58
N ILE A 177 -6.66 -1.66 -14.42
CA ILE A 177 -7.35 -1.34 -13.17
C ILE A 177 -8.39 -2.42 -12.86
N ASP A 178 -9.19 -2.83 -13.84
CA ASP A 178 -10.23 -3.84 -13.67
C ASP A 178 -9.65 -5.20 -13.29
N LEU A 179 -8.50 -5.59 -13.86
CA LEU A 179 -7.78 -6.79 -13.44
C LEU A 179 -7.39 -6.76 -11.96
N ILE A 180 -6.87 -5.62 -11.47
CA ILE A 180 -6.49 -5.46 -10.07
C ILE A 180 -7.72 -5.44 -9.16
N VAL A 181 -8.78 -4.72 -9.55
CA VAL A 181 -10.05 -4.67 -8.82
C VAL A 181 -10.65 -6.08 -8.69
N GLN A 182 -10.63 -6.85 -9.77
CA GLN A 182 -11.13 -8.23 -9.75
C GLN A 182 -10.28 -9.09 -8.81
N HIS A 183 -8.95 -9.01 -8.90
CA HIS A 183 -8.05 -9.75 -8.01
C HIS A 183 -8.29 -9.43 -6.53
N ILE A 184 -8.40 -8.15 -6.17
CA ILE A 184 -8.71 -7.72 -4.80
C ILE A 184 -10.10 -8.22 -4.39
N SER A 185 -11.10 -8.11 -5.27
CA SER A 185 -12.46 -8.58 -4.99
C SER A 185 -12.49 -10.08 -4.69
N ASP A 186 -11.73 -10.88 -5.44
CA ASP A 186 -11.65 -12.33 -5.23
C ASP A 186 -10.90 -12.67 -3.95
N TYR A 187 -9.81 -11.94 -3.63
CA TYR A 187 -9.15 -12.06 -2.34
C TYR A 187 -10.11 -11.78 -1.17
N LEU A 188 -10.92 -10.72 -1.29
CA LEU A 188 -11.88 -10.33 -0.27
C LEU A 188 -13.11 -11.25 -0.14
N LYS A 189 -13.39 -12.08 -1.15
CA LYS A 189 -14.47 -13.08 -1.13
C LYS A 189 -14.03 -14.42 -0.55
N LYS A 190 -12.73 -14.72 -0.56
CA LYS A 190 -12.20 -15.93 0.09
C LYS A 190 -12.53 -15.85 1.59
N ASN A 191 -13.48 -16.67 2.02
CA ASN A 191 -13.87 -16.76 3.43
C ASN A 191 -12.72 -17.38 4.24
N PRO A 192 -12.30 -16.78 5.37
CA PRO A 192 -11.41 -17.43 6.33
C PRO A 192 -11.95 -18.76 6.87
N SER A 193 -13.26 -19.00 6.72
CA SER A 193 -14.02 -20.10 7.33
C SER A 193 -13.96 -21.44 6.59
N GLU A 194 -13.53 -21.48 5.31
CA GLU A 194 -13.53 -22.75 4.54
C GLU A 194 -12.25 -23.58 4.69
N VAL A 195 -11.15 -23.01 5.18
CA VAL A 195 -9.86 -23.72 5.29
C VAL A 195 -9.80 -24.67 6.50
N LEU A 196 -10.69 -24.51 7.50
CA LEU A 196 -10.71 -25.39 8.68
C LEU A 196 -11.49 -26.70 8.50
N LEU A 197 -12.30 -26.85 7.45
CA LEU A 197 -13.18 -28.03 7.29
C LEU A 197 -12.63 -29.11 6.34
N THR A 198 -11.52 -28.87 5.66
CA THR A 198 -10.93 -29.83 4.71
C THR A 198 -9.67 -30.55 5.23
N GLY A 199 -9.27 -30.30 6.48
CA GLY A 199 -8.07 -30.89 7.10
C GLY A 199 -8.27 -32.11 8.01
N GLY A 200 -9.48 -32.70 8.07
CA GLY A 200 -9.82 -33.70 9.08
C GLY A 200 -10.71 -34.84 8.58
N SER A 201 -10.29 -35.57 7.56
CA SER A 201 -10.88 -36.88 7.22
C SER A 201 -9.79 -37.84 6.73
N SER A 202 -8.88 -38.20 7.63
CA SER A 202 -8.08 -39.42 7.50
C SER A 202 -8.88 -40.61 8.05
N ILE A 203 -9.53 -41.32 7.13
CA ILE A 203 -9.70 -42.78 7.05
C ILE A 203 -9.44 -43.52 8.38
N SER A 204 -10.51 -43.98 9.04
CA SER A 204 -10.46 -45.17 9.90
C SER A 204 -11.48 -46.17 9.36
N ASP A 205 -11.03 -46.94 8.38
CA ASP A 205 -11.73 -48.15 7.94
C ASP A 205 -11.35 -49.29 8.90
N SER A 206 -12.34 -49.83 9.61
CA SER A 206 -12.22 -51.05 10.41
C SER A 206 -13.62 -51.64 10.62
N PRO A 207 -13.98 -52.74 9.94
CA PRO A 207 -15.23 -53.42 10.20
C PRO A 207 -15.05 -54.42 11.33
N GLN A 208 -15.51 -54.10 12.55
CA GLN A 208 -15.79 -55.11 13.56
C GLN A 208 -17.29 -55.30 13.73
N ARG A 209 -17.71 -56.46 13.21
CA ARG A 209 -19.04 -57.04 13.22
C ARG A 209 -19.45 -57.40 14.65
N SER A 210 -20.40 -56.67 15.23
CA SER A 210 -21.07 -57.05 16.47
C SER A 210 -22.29 -57.93 16.19
N SER A 211 -22.19 -59.24 16.44
CA SER A 211 -23.36 -60.12 16.57
C SER A 211 -23.55 -60.47 18.04
N LYS A 212 -24.58 -59.90 18.68
CA LYS A 212 -25.18 -60.41 19.91
C LYS A 212 -26.51 -61.08 19.57
N GLY A 213 -26.77 -62.23 20.18
CA GLY A 213 -28.13 -62.69 20.50
C GLY A 213 -28.48 -64.08 19.97
N GLY A 214 -28.58 -65.06 20.88
CA GLY A 214 -29.29 -66.31 20.62
C GLY A 214 -28.85 -67.49 21.48
N ARG A 215 -29.35 -67.59 22.72
CA ARG A 215 -29.48 -68.85 23.47
C ARG A 215 -30.86 -69.44 23.11
N PRO A 216 -31.03 -70.76 22.94
CA PRO A 216 -31.48 -71.59 24.07
C PRO A 216 -30.92 -73.03 24.06
N HIS A 217 -30.61 -73.54 25.25
CA HIS A 217 -31.15 -74.74 25.89
C HIS A 217 -30.46 -74.91 27.26
#